data_AF-A0A937WUN8-F1
#
_entry.id   AF-A0A937WUN8-F1
#
_cell.length_a   1.000
_cell.length_b   1.000
_cell.length_c   1.000
_cell.angle_alpha   90.00
_cell.angle_beta   90.00
_cell.angle_gamma   90.00
#
_symmetry.space_group_name_H-M   'P 1'
#
loop_
_entity.id
_entity.type
_entity.pdbx_description
1 polymer ?
#
loop_
_entity_poly.entity_id
_entity_poly.type
_entity_poly.pdbx_seq_one_letter_code
_entity_poly.pdbx_strand_id
1 'polypeptide(L)'
;MATTKQRIQVTLSPAARRALSIIAKGRKIPAGTLASRLIDEALEMEEDFALSKIADERFSAKPKRWLTHEEVWGTPTGRSRTTRK
;
A
#
# COMPACT_ATOMS: atom_id res chain seq x y z
N MET A 1 12.06 -30.00 7.78
CA MET A 1 12.29 -28.80 6.94
C MET A 1 10.96 -28.21 6.56
N ALA A 2 10.56 -27.11 7.21
CA ALA A 2 9.34 -26.40 6.89
C ALA A 2 9.55 -25.67 5.56
N THR A 3 8.74 -25.97 4.56
CA THR A 3 8.82 -25.32 3.24
C THR A 3 8.43 -23.86 3.37
N THR A 4 9.27 -22.94 2.86
CA THR A 4 9.05 -21.48 2.92
C THR A 4 7.77 -21.01 2.22
N LYS A 5 7.21 -21.82 1.31
CA LYS A 5 5.99 -21.48 0.57
C LYS A 5 4.75 -21.93 1.34
N GLN A 6 4.00 -20.97 1.87
CA GLN A 6 2.68 -21.22 2.43
C GLN A 6 1.69 -21.57 1.31
N ARG A 7 0.79 -22.54 1.57
CA ARG A 7 -0.23 -22.99 0.62
C ARG A 7 -1.61 -22.69 1.21
N ILE A 8 -2.47 -22.08 0.42
CA ILE A 8 -3.86 -21.81 0.79
C ILE A 8 -4.76 -22.70 -0.07
N GLN A 9 -5.63 -23.48 0.58
CA GLN A 9 -6.69 -24.23 -0.11
C GLN A 9 -7.97 -23.39 -0.05
N VAL A 10 -8.55 -23.10 -1.22
CA VAL A 10 -9.77 -22.29 -1.33
C VAL A 10 -10.83 -23.04 -2.12
N THR A 11 -12.07 -22.98 -1.65
CA THR A 11 -13.23 -23.51 -2.37
C THR A 11 -13.82 -22.39 -3.22
N LEU A 12 -13.86 -22.59 -4.54
CA LEU A 12 -14.40 -21.62 -5.49
C LEU A 12 -15.82 -22.02 -5.91
N SER A 13 -16.67 -21.02 -6.16
CA SER A 13 -17.96 -21.26 -6.80
C SER A 13 -17.78 -21.85 -8.21
N PRO A 14 -18.76 -22.62 -8.74
CA PRO A 14 -18.68 -23.16 -10.10
C PRO A 14 -18.49 -22.07 -11.16
N ALA A 15 -19.10 -20.90 -10.96
CA ALA A 15 -18.95 -19.76 -11.85
C ALA A 15 -17.52 -19.19 -11.83
N ALA A 16 -16.96 -18.95 -10.64
CA ALA A 16 -15.59 -18.44 -10.48
C ALA A 16 -14.56 -19.42 -11.05
N ARG A 17 -14.73 -20.73 -10.81
CA ARG A 17 -13.86 -21.76 -11.36
C ARG A 17 -13.85 -21.76 -12.89
N ARG A 18 -15.02 -21.62 -13.53
CA ARG A 18 -15.13 -21.52 -15.00
C ARG A 18 -14.45 -20.27 -15.53
N ALA A 19 -14.74 -19.11 -14.93
CA ALA A 19 -14.13 -17.84 -15.32
C ALA A 19 -12.59 -17.89 -15.22
N LEU A 20 -12.07 -18.36 -14.08
CA LEU A 20 -10.64 -18.54 -13.85
C LEU A 20 -10.00 -19.42 -14.93
N SER A 21 -10.64 -20.54 -15.28
CA SER A 21 -10.12 -21.44 -16.31
C SER A 21 -10.10 -20.81 -17.70
N ILE A 22 -11.13 -20.06 -18.08
CA ILE A 22 -11.23 -19.38 -19.38
C ILE A 22 -10.13 -18.30 -19.49
N ILE A 23 -10.00 -17.46 -18.46
CA ILE A 23 -9.00 -16.39 -18.43
C ILE A 23 -7.58 -16.98 -18.43
N ALA A 24 -7.33 -18.03 -17.65
CA ALA A 24 -6.04 -18.70 -17.60
C ALA A 24 -5.63 -19.28 -18.95
N LYS A 25 -6.58 -19.92 -19.65
CA LYS A 25 -6.38 -20.43 -21.03
C LYS A 25 -6.05 -19.30 -22.00
N GLY A 26 -6.81 -18.20 -21.98
CA GLY A 26 -6.56 -17.03 -22.82
C GLY A 26 -5.18 -16.41 -22.60
N ARG A 27 -4.70 -16.42 -21.35
CA ARG A 27 -3.38 -15.90 -20.95
C ARG A 27 -2.25 -16.93 -21.08
N LYS A 28 -2.53 -18.18 -21.47
CA LYS A 28 -1.57 -19.30 -21.55
C LYS A 28 -0.78 -19.53 -20.25
N ILE A 29 -1.43 -19.37 -19.10
CA ILE A 29 -0.82 -19.60 -17.77
C ILE A 29 -1.64 -20.61 -16.94
N PRO A 30 -1.03 -21.28 -15.94
CA PRO A 30 -1.76 -22.15 -15.04
C PRO A 30 -2.83 -21.39 -14.24
N ALA A 31 -3.98 -22.02 -14.00
CA ALA A 31 -5.07 -21.42 -13.24
C ALA A 31 -4.65 -21.04 -11.81
N GLY A 32 -3.79 -21.83 -11.17
CA GLY A 32 -3.25 -21.51 -9.84
C GLY A 32 -2.35 -20.26 -9.86
N THR A 33 -1.56 -20.08 -10.91
CA THR A 33 -0.73 -18.87 -11.08
C THR A 33 -1.60 -17.64 -11.31
N LEU A 34 -2.65 -17.76 -12.14
CA LEU A 34 -3.62 -16.68 -12.32
C LEU A 34 -4.33 -16.35 -10.99
N ALA A 35 -4.77 -17.35 -10.24
CA ALA A 35 -5.43 -17.15 -8.95
C ALA A 35 -4.53 -16.41 -7.97
N SER A 36 -3.25 -16.78 -7.87
CA SER A 36 -2.29 -16.05 -7.03
C SER A 36 -2.22 -14.58 -7.42
N ARG A 37 -2.05 -14.28 -8.72
CA ARG A 37 -1.96 -12.90 -9.20
C ARG A 37 -3.21 -12.08 -8.93
N LEU A 38 -4.39 -12.68 -9.10
CA LEU A 38 -5.67 -12.02 -8.82
C LEU A 38 -5.85 -11.76 -7.31
N ILE A 39 -5.32 -12.65 -6.46
CA ILE A 39 -5.32 -12.43 -5.01
C ILE A 39 -4.37 -11.29 -4.65
N ASP A 40 -3.17 -11.25 -5.25
CA ASP A 40 -2.21 -10.17 -5.04
C ASP A 40 -2.81 -8.81 -5.44
N GLU A 41 -3.42 -8.73 -6.64
CA GLU A 41 -4.11 -7.53 -7.14
C GLU A 41 -5.29 -7.11 -6.23
N ALA A 42 -6.05 -8.07 -5.69
CA ALA A 42 -7.12 -7.78 -4.75
C ALA A 42 -6.60 -7.23 -3.42
N LEU A 43 -5.47 -7.73 -2.92
CA LEU A 43 -4.85 -7.22 -1.69
C LEU A 43 -4.30 -5.81 -1.88
N GLU A 44 -3.73 -5.50 -3.04
CA GLU A 44 -3.30 -4.14 -3.40
C GLU A 44 -4.49 -3.17 -3.40
N MET A 45 -5.63 -3.56 -3.99
CA MET A 45 -6.84 -2.74 -3.96
C MET A 45 -7.36 -2.48 -2.53
N GLU A 46 -7.35 -3.50 -1.66
CA GLU A 46 -7.73 -3.33 -0.24
C GLU A 46 -6.77 -2.38 0.50
N GLU A 47 -5.48 -2.44 0.20
CA GLU A 47 -4.50 -1.50 0.74
C GLU A 47 -4.80 -0.06 0.27
N ASP A 48 -5.06 0.13 -1.02
CA ASP A 48 -5.42 1.43 -1.58
C ASP A 48 -6.66 2.03 -0.89
N PHE A 49 -7.70 1.22 -0.66
CA PHE A 49 -8.89 1.68 0.08
C PHE A 49 -8.55 2.11 1.51
N ALA A 50 -7.71 1.34 2.21
CA ALA A 50 -7.28 1.68 3.56
C ALA A 50 -6.46 2.97 3.59
N LEU A 51 -5.52 3.14 2.66
CA LEU A 51 -4.69 4.34 2.54
C LEU A 51 -5.50 5.57 2.16
N SER A 52 -6.45 5.43 1.23
CA SER A 52 -7.37 6.51 0.86
C SER A 52 -8.19 6.97 2.06
N LYS A 53 -8.73 6.04 2.85
CA LYS A 53 -9.49 6.37 4.06
C LYS A 53 -8.65 7.17 5.06
N ILE A 54 -7.40 6.78 5.28
CA ILE A 54 -6.48 7.51 6.16
C ILE A 54 -6.20 8.91 5.60
N ALA A 55 -6.04 9.05 4.28
CA ALA A 55 -5.84 10.33 3.63
C ALA A 55 -7.06 11.25 3.79
N ASP A 56 -8.28 10.70 3.62
CA ASP A 56 -9.54 11.42 3.78
C ASP A 56 -9.74 11.87 5.23
N GLU A 57 -9.43 11.03 6.20
CA GLU A 57 -9.45 11.38 7.63
C GLU A 57 -8.48 12.53 7.93
N ARG A 58 -7.26 12.47 7.37
CA ARG A 58 -6.26 13.55 7.50
C ARG A 58 -6.70 14.85 6.83
N PHE A 59 -7.40 14.77 5.70
CA PHE A 59 -7.89 15.92 4.97
C PHE A 59 -9.11 16.57 5.65
N SER A 60 -10.00 15.74 6.20
CA SER A 60 -11.20 16.16 6.91
C SER A 60 -10.91 16.73 8.30
N ALA A 61 -9.77 16.37 8.90
CA ALA A 61 -9.29 17.01 10.12
C ALA A 61 -8.96 18.50 9.84
N LYS A 62 -9.63 19.39 10.62
CA LYS A 62 -9.53 20.86 10.60
C LYS A 62 -8.09 21.42 10.55
N PRO A 63 -7.89 22.67 10.09
CA PRO A 63 -6.68 23.11 9.40
C PRO A 63 -5.42 22.83 10.19
N LYS A 64 -4.47 22.16 9.52
CA LYS A 64 -3.09 22.01 10.01
C LYS A 64 -2.58 23.40 10.40
N ARG A 65 -2.29 23.58 11.69
CA ARG A 65 -1.60 24.77 12.19
C ARG A 65 -0.33 24.92 11.36
N TRP A 66 -0.19 26.06 10.67
CA TRP A 66 1.02 26.37 9.91
C TRP A 66 2.14 26.54 10.93
N LEU A 67 3.06 25.57 10.97
CA LEU A 67 4.21 25.63 11.85
C LEU A 67 5.33 26.38 11.14
N THR A 68 5.96 27.33 11.82
CA THR A 68 7.14 28.02 11.30
C THR A 68 8.34 27.07 11.27
N HIS A 69 9.33 27.39 10.45
CA HIS A 69 10.58 26.62 10.40
C HIS A 69 11.23 26.52 11.79
N GLU A 70 11.13 27.58 12.60
CA GLU A 70 11.66 27.64 13.96
C GLU A 70 10.88 26.74 14.93
N GLU A 71 9.55 26.62 14.77
CA GLU A 71 8.72 25.71 15.58
C GLU A 71 9.01 24.23 15.26
N VAL A 72 9.40 23.90 14.03
CA VAL A 72 9.66 22.50 13.60
C VAL A 72 11.12 22.09 13.79
N TRP A 73 12.06 22.98 13.46
CA TRP A 73 13.49 22.66 13.38
C TRP A 73 14.35 23.37 14.43
N GLY A 74 13.76 24.27 15.21
CA GLY A 74 14.48 25.15 16.14
C GLY A 74 15.16 26.32 15.42
N THR A 75 15.58 27.33 16.18
CA THR A 75 16.43 28.41 15.65
C THR A 75 17.81 27.86 15.34
N PRO A 76 18.48 28.25 14.23
CA PRO A 76 19.84 27.82 13.96
C PRO A 76 20.79 28.39 15.03
N THR A 77 21.06 27.61 16.07
CA THR A 77 22.05 27.91 17.10
C THR A 77 23.44 27.66 16.52
N GLY A 78 23.94 28.63 15.74
CA GLY A 78 25.36 28.63 15.37
C GLY A 78 25.71 29.28 14.05
N ARG A 79 25.62 30.60 13.98
CA ARG A 79 26.69 31.43 13.40
C ARG A 79 26.75 32.73 14.19
N SER A 80 27.52 32.70 15.28
CA SER A 80 28.05 33.93 15.89
C SER A 80 28.73 34.72 14.78
N ARG A 81 28.15 35.86 14.38
CA ARG A 81 28.85 36.87 13.60
C ARG A 81 29.93 37.42 14.51
N THR A 82 31.12 36.84 14.45
CA THR A 82 32.34 37.45 14.98
C THR A 82 32.51 38.78 14.25
N THR A 83 32.05 39.85 14.90
CA THR A 83 32.34 41.23 14.52
C THR A 83 33.83 41.43 14.75
N ARG A 84 34.62 41.40 13.68
CA ARG A 84 36.02 41.79 13.72
C ARG A 84 36.05 43.33 13.65
N LYS A 85 36.42 43.96 14.76
CA LYS A 85 36.89 45.36 14.81
C LYS A 85 38.20 45.50 14.05
#